data_AF-R7S8J7-F1
#
_entry.id   AF-R7S8J7-F1
#
_cell.length_a   1.000
_cell.length_b   1.000
_cell.length_c   1.000
_cell.angle_alpha   90.00
_cell.angle_beta   90.00
_cell.angle_gamma   90.00
#
_symmetry.space_group_name_H-M   'P 1'
#
loop_
_entity.id
_entity.type
_entity.pdbx_description
1 polymer ?
#
loop_
_entity_poly.entity_id
_entity_poly.type
_entity_poly.pdbx_seq_one_letter_code
_entity_poly.pdbx_strand_id
1 'polypeptide(L)' 'GGGARYPYPKEVWSPAGGWWTRPTNWKTNTAIAFAGILTVAYGVFTLSADKEKRLVQPSRPIPSMRWAKEYKEQKEAA' A
#
# COMPACT_ATOMS: atom_id res chain seq x y z
N GLY A 1 -15.27 -23.24 11.54
CA GLY A 1 -16.73 -22.99 11.59
C GLY A 1 -16.98 -21.81 12.51
N GLY A 2 -17.90 -20.91 12.16
CA GLY A 2 -18.30 -19.81 13.04
C GLY A 2 -19.16 -20.36 14.17
N GLY A 3 -18.71 -20.23 15.42
CA GLY A 3 -19.43 -20.71 16.61
C GLY A 3 -20.77 -20.02 16.84
N ALA A 4 -21.43 -20.36 17.95
CA ALA A 4 -22.72 -19.79 18.32
C ALA A 4 -22.68 -18.26 18.35
N ARG A 5 -23.61 -17.63 17.62
CA ARG A 5 -23.80 -16.17 17.60
C ARG A 5 -24.95 -15.82 18.54
N TYR A 6 -24.71 -14.91 19.47
CA TYR A 6 -25.75 -14.38 20.35
C TYR A 6 -26.62 -13.33 19.63
N PRO A 7 -27.86 -13.09 20.07
CA PRO A 7 -28.65 -11.96 19.59
C PRO A 7 -27.91 -10.62 19.79
N TYR A 8 -28.05 -9.71 18.84
CA TYR A 8 -27.45 -8.38 18.87
C TYR A 8 -28.39 -7.37 18.16
N PRO A 9 -28.33 -6.08 18.52
CA PRO A 9 -29.15 -5.05 17.87
C PRO A 9 -28.67 -4.82 16.43
N LYS A 10 -29.59 -4.83 15.46
CA LYS A 10 -29.25 -4.75 14.02
C LYS A 10 -29.13 -3.31 13.51
N GLU A 11 -29.70 -2.40 14.27
CA GLU A 11 -29.79 -0.96 14.02
C GLU A 11 -28.55 -0.18 14.48
N VAL A 12 -27.67 -0.80 15.27
CA VAL A 12 -26.43 -0.18 15.73
C VAL A 12 -25.39 -0.23 14.62
N TRP A 13 -24.89 0.95 14.22
CA TRP A 13 -23.83 1.10 13.24
C TRP A 13 -22.52 1.60 13.88
N SER A 14 -21.40 1.09 13.41
CA SER A 14 -20.06 1.54 13.77
C SER A 14 -19.15 1.49 12.54
N PRO A 15 -18.18 2.42 12.41
CA PRO A 15 -17.29 2.48 11.27
C PRO A 15 -16.43 1.22 11.09
N ALA A 16 -16.08 0.53 12.18
CA ALA A 16 -15.31 -0.72 12.13
C ALA A 16 -16.18 -1.96 11.82
N GLY A 17 -17.50 -1.80 11.70
CA GLY A 17 -18.48 -2.88 11.66
C GLY A 17 -19.08 -3.17 13.04
N GLY A 18 -19.83 -4.26 13.13
CA GLY A 18 -20.46 -4.74 14.36
C GLY A 18 -20.27 -6.24 14.57
N TRP A 19 -21.22 -6.86 15.24
CA TRP A 19 -21.18 -8.27 15.61
C TRP A 19 -21.13 -9.21 14.39
N TRP A 20 -20.08 -10.05 14.34
CA TRP A 20 -19.84 -11.07 13.29
C TRP A 20 -20.01 -10.57 11.85
N THR A 21 -19.53 -9.36 11.59
CA THR A 21 -19.65 -8.67 10.29
C THR A 21 -19.07 -9.50 9.15
N ARG A 22 -19.91 -9.89 8.21
CA ARG A 22 -19.51 -10.59 6.97
C ARG A 22 -20.39 -10.13 5.80
N PRO A 23 -20.15 -8.94 5.24
CA PRO A 23 -20.95 -8.43 4.13
C PRO A 23 -20.75 -9.32 2.91
N THR A 24 -21.78 -9.46 2.08
CA THR A 24 -21.75 -10.26 0.85
C THR A 24 -20.68 -9.77 -0.13
N ASN A 25 -20.45 -8.45 -0.16
CA ASN A 25 -19.55 -7.79 -1.11
C ASN A 25 -18.13 -7.53 -0.58
N TRP A 26 -17.69 -8.24 0.49
CA TRP A 26 -16.39 -7.98 1.12
C TRP A 26 -15.22 -8.02 0.12
N LYS A 27 -15.25 -8.94 -0.86
CA LYS A 27 -14.18 -9.11 -1.86
C LYS A 27 -14.00 -7.85 -2.71
N THR A 28 -15.09 -7.34 -3.28
CA THR A 28 -15.07 -6.15 -4.14
C THR A 28 -14.67 -4.92 -3.32
N ASN A 29 -15.20 -4.75 -2.12
CA ASN A 29 -14.84 -3.63 -1.25
C ASN A 29 -13.34 -3.64 -0.90
N THR A 30 -12.78 -4.81 -0.57
CA THR A 30 -11.34 -4.97 -0.33
C THR A 30 -10.53 -4.68 -1.59
N ALA A 31 -10.98 -5.14 -2.76
CA ALA A 31 -10.29 -4.88 -4.02
C ALA A 31 -10.22 -3.38 -4.34
N ILE A 32 -11.33 -2.64 -4.15
CA ILE A 32 -11.37 -1.19 -4.34
C ILE A 32 -10.44 -0.47 -3.37
N ALA A 33 -10.49 -0.83 -2.08
CA ALA A 33 -9.63 -0.22 -1.07
C ALA A 33 -8.15 -0.47 -1.37
N PHE A 34 -7.80 -1.70 -1.75
CA PHE A 34 -6.44 -2.06 -2.10
C PHE A 34 -5.95 -1.36 -3.37
N ALA A 35 -6.81 -1.25 -4.39
CA ALA A 35 -6.49 -0.50 -5.61
C ALA A 35 -6.22 0.99 -5.30
N GLY A 36 -7.02 1.61 -4.42
CA GLY A 36 -6.78 2.97 -3.96
C GLY A 36 -5.43 3.13 -3.25
N ILE A 37 -5.12 2.22 -2.31
CA ILE A 37 -3.83 2.21 -1.60
C ILE A 37 -2.66 2.08 -2.57
N LEU A 38 -2.73 1.13 -3.52
CA LEU A 38 -1.67 0.92 -4.51
C LEU A 38 -1.48 2.12 -5.42
N THR A 39 -2.56 2.77 -5.83
CA THR A 39 -2.50 3.95 -6.71
C THR A 39 -1.76 5.10 -6.01
N VAL A 40 -2.10 5.38 -4.75
CA VAL A 40 -1.44 6.42 -3.97
C VAL A 40 0.00 6.04 -3.68
N ALA A 41 0.26 4.81 -3.23
CA ALA A 41 1.61 4.34 -2.92
C ALA A 41 2.52 4.39 -4.15
N TYR A 42 2.01 3.99 -5.32
CA TYR A 42 2.76 4.07 -6.58
C TYR A 42 3.07 5.52 -6.95
N GLY A 43 2.10 6.43 -6.88
CA GLY A 43 2.34 7.85 -7.17
C GLY A 43 3.34 8.51 -6.20
N VAL A 44 3.28 8.17 -4.91
CA VAL A 44 4.27 8.65 -3.93
C VAL A 44 5.64 8.04 -4.21
N PHE A 45 5.71 6.76 -4.56
CA PHE A 45 6.96 6.07 -4.88
C PHE A 45 7.64 6.69 -6.10
N THR A 46 6.92 6.95 -7.20
CA THR A 46 7.50 7.57 -8.40
C THR A 46 8.02 8.97 -8.09
N LEU A 47 7.23 9.79 -7.40
CA LEU A 47 7.65 11.13 -6.98
C LEU A 47 8.86 11.10 -6.05
N SER A 48 8.92 10.12 -5.15
CA SER A 48 10.05 9.94 -4.23
C SER A 48 11.31 9.55 -4.99
N ALA A 49 11.21 8.59 -5.93
CA ALA A 49 12.35 8.12 -6.72
C ALA A 49 12.90 9.22 -7.64
N ASP A 50 12.04 10.06 -8.23
CA ASP A 50 12.44 11.18 -9.10
C ASP A 50 13.13 12.31 -8.32
N LYS A 51 12.74 12.53 -7.07
CA LYS A 51 13.29 13.57 -6.19
C LYS A 51 14.45 13.10 -5.34
N GLU A 52 14.74 11.80 -5.34
CA GLU A 52 15.85 11.24 -4.58
C GLU A 52 17.18 11.78 -5.14
N LYS A 53 17.96 12.44 -4.27
CA LYS A 53 19.32 12.90 -4.55
C LYS A 53 20.26 12.45 -3.46
N ARG A 54 21.43 11.91 -3.81
CA ARG A 54 22.44 11.43 -2.85
C ARG A 54 23.70 12.26 -2.97
N LEU A 55 23.97 13.04 -1.93
CA LEU A 55 25.20 13.81 -1.82
C LEU A 55 26.44 12.92 -1.60
N VAL A 56 26.24 11.76 -0.96
CA VAL A 56 27.28 10.77 -0.68
C VAL A 56 26.82 9.41 -1.19
N GLN A 57 27.69 8.75 -1.95
CA GLN A 57 27.39 7.43 -2.48
C GLN A 57 27.47 6.35 -1.39
N PRO A 58 26.60 5.32 -1.45
CA PRO A 58 26.58 4.26 -0.46
C PRO A 58 27.82 3.39 -0.57
N SER A 59 28.37 2.97 0.57
CA SER A 59 29.54 2.08 0.64
C SER A 59 29.24 0.62 0.31
N ARG A 60 27.96 0.25 0.21
CA ARG A 60 27.47 -1.10 -0.08
C ARG A 60 26.22 -1.05 -0.95
N PRO A 61 25.94 -2.09 -1.76
CA PRO A 61 24.75 -2.12 -2.59
C PRO A 61 23.48 -2.04 -1.75
N ILE A 62 22.60 -1.10 -2.06
CA ILE A 62 21.28 -0.95 -1.44
C ILE A 62 20.19 -1.08 -2.51
N PRO A 63 19.00 -1.62 -2.18
CA PRO A 63 17.94 -1.85 -3.16
C PRO A 63 17.56 -0.60 -3.95
N SER A 64 17.55 0.56 -3.31
CA SER A 64 17.18 1.82 -3.94
C SER A 64 18.12 2.32 -5.03
N MET A 65 19.30 1.74 -5.17
CA MET A 65 20.15 1.98 -6.35
C MET A 65 19.50 1.47 -7.64
N ARG A 66 18.52 0.56 -7.57
CA ARG A 66 17.83 0.01 -8.76
C ARG A 66 16.86 0.99 -9.41
N TRP A 67 16.32 1.95 -8.67
CA TRP A 67 15.30 2.90 -9.14
C TRP A 67 15.70 4.36 -8.97
N ALA A 68 16.77 4.66 -8.22
CA ALA A 68 17.27 6.01 -8.09
C ALA A 68 17.83 6.53 -9.44
N LYS A 69 17.41 7.74 -9.81
CA LYS A 69 17.72 8.38 -11.09
C LYS A 69 19.23 8.50 -11.36
N GLU A 70 20.02 8.87 -10.35
CA GLU A 70 21.46 9.08 -10.45
C GLU A 70 22.21 7.86 -11.02
N TYR A 71 21.83 6.64 -10.60
CA TYR A 71 22.51 5.41 -11.08
C TYR A 71 22.04 5.00 -12.46
N LYS A 72 20.80 5.33 -12.82
CA LYS A 72 20.29 5.09 -14.16
C LYS A 72 21.05 5.96 -15.17
N GLU A 73 21.21 7.24 -14.87
CA GLU A 73 21.96 8.20 -15.70
C GLU A 73 23.45 7.83 -15.80
N GLN A 74 24.10 7.48 -14.68
CA GLN A 74 25.49 7.00 -14.69
C GLN A 74 25.68 5.76 -15.56
N LYS A 75 24.73 4.83 -15.55
CA LYS A 75 24.77 3.62 -16.39
C LYS A 75 24.58 3.94 -17.87
N GLU A 76 23.80 4.95 -18.22
CA GLU A 76 23.56 5.37 -19.61
C GLU A 76 24.74 6.17 -20.19
N ALA A 77 25.51 6.86 -19.34
CA ALA A 77 26.67 7.66 -19.73
C ALA A 77 27.98 6.85 -19.86
N ALA A 78 28.01 5.60 -19.38
CA ALA A 78 29.16 4.69 -19.41
C ALA A 78 29.10 3.73 -20.59
#